data_AF-K9ZAI5-F1
#
_entry.id   AF-K9ZAI5-F1
#
_cell.length_a   1.000
_cell.length_b   1.000
_cell.length_c   1.000
_cell.angle_alpha   90.00
_cell.angle_beta   90.00
_cell.angle_gamma   90.00
#
_symmetry.space_group_name_H-M   'P 1'
#
loop_
_entity.id
_entity.type
_entity.pdbx_description
1 polymer ?
#
loop_
_entity_poly.entity_id
_entity_poly.type
_entity_poly.pdbx_seq_one_letter_code
_entity_poly.pdbx_strand_id
1 'polypeptide(L)'
;MIDSKPLSTQYINDVLSRQPLEPLEYCQRWVEIPPEERGYRKACIAALAEATALSPRTINDWGANFERRPDHVLHVLRMADMLNQIRKIVLPPDYPQK
;
A
#
# COMPACT_ATOMS: atom_id res chain seq x y z
N MET A 1 -19.96 -9.90 -27.70
CA MET A 1 -20.59 -8.92 -26.79
C MET A 1 -20.06 -9.21 -25.40
N ILE A 2 -19.24 -8.32 -24.84
CA ILE A 2 -18.76 -8.47 -23.46
C ILE A 2 -19.86 -7.89 -22.59
N ASP A 3 -20.47 -8.74 -21.78
CA ASP A 3 -21.52 -8.39 -20.84
C ASP A 3 -20.90 -7.54 -19.72
N SER A 4 -20.90 -6.22 -19.88
CA SER A 4 -20.42 -5.26 -18.89
C SER A 4 -21.46 -5.12 -17.77
N LYS A 5 -21.68 -6.17 -16.98
CA LYS A 5 -22.40 -6.05 -15.71
C LYS A 5 -21.55 -5.19 -14.77
N PRO A 6 -22.11 -4.12 -14.16
CA PRO A 6 -21.41 -3.36 -13.15
C PRO A 6 -21.07 -4.31 -12.00
N LEU A 7 -19.77 -4.44 -11.70
CA LEU A 7 -19.33 -5.19 -10.53
C LEU A 7 -19.95 -4.53 -9.30
N SER A 8 -20.68 -5.31 -8.49
CA SER A 8 -21.23 -4.78 -7.24
C SER A 8 -20.06 -4.34 -6.35
N THR A 9 -20.24 -3.25 -5.61
CA THR A 9 -19.23 -2.75 -4.67
C THR A 9 -18.75 -3.85 -3.71
N GLN A 10 -19.64 -4.77 -3.34
CA GLN A 10 -19.31 -5.96 -2.54
C GLN A 10 -18.35 -6.91 -3.25
N TYR A 11 -18.52 -7.18 -4.55
CA TYR A 11 -17.61 -8.05 -5.30
C TYR A 11 -16.22 -7.43 -5.50
N ILE A 12 -16.15 -6.13 -5.76
CA ILE A 12 -14.87 -5.42 -5.88
C ILE A 12 -14.11 -5.50 -4.54
N ASN A 13 -14.81 -5.24 -3.43
CA ASN A 13 -14.24 -5.39 -2.10
C ASN A 13 -13.82 -6.83 -1.83
N ASP A 14 -14.63 -7.82 -2.21
CA ASP A 14 -14.34 -9.24 -1.99
C ASP A 14 -13.08 -9.70 -2.73
N VAL A 15 -12.89 -9.31 -3.99
CA VAL A 15 -11.68 -9.62 -4.78
C VAL A 15 -10.43 -8.96 -4.19
N LEU A 16 -10.54 -7.70 -3.74
CA LEU A 16 -9.44 -6.96 -3.13
C LEU A 16 -9.15 -7.41 -1.68
N SER A 17 -10.12 -8.03 -1.01
CA SER A 17 -10.02 -8.50 0.38
C SER A 17 -9.35 -9.85 0.56
N ARG A 18 -9.09 -10.60 -0.52
CA ARG A 18 -8.61 -11.98 -0.40
C ARG A 18 -7.23 -12.12 0.24
N GLN A 19 -6.45 -11.03 0.30
CA GLN A 19 -5.14 -10.98 0.96
C GLN A 19 -4.90 -9.58 1.53
N PRO A 20 -5.37 -9.26 2.76
CA PRO A 20 -4.95 -8.04 3.44
C PRO A 20 -3.42 -7.97 3.52
N LEU A 21 -2.86 -6.77 3.47
CA LEU A 21 -1.42 -6.56 3.53
C LEU A 21 -1.07 -5.69 4.74
N GLU A 22 -0.21 -6.19 5.61
CA GLU A 22 0.19 -5.46 6.82
C GLU A 22 1.11 -4.28 6.48
N PRO A 23 1.08 -3.18 7.26
CA PRO A 23 1.95 -2.03 7.01
C PRO A 23 3.45 -2.36 6.94
N LEU A 24 3.91 -3.27 7.81
CA LEU A 24 5.32 -3.71 7.81
C LEU A 24 5.66 -4.51 6.54
N GLU A 25 4.76 -5.38 6.10
CA GLU A 25 4.95 -6.15 4.86
C GLU A 25 4.96 -5.21 3.65
N TYR A 26 4.08 -4.21 3.63
CA TYR A 26 4.07 -3.18 2.59
C TYR A 26 5.40 -2.40 2.57
N CYS A 27 5.88 -1.97 3.74
CA CYS A 27 7.18 -1.30 3.84
C CYS A 27 8.31 -2.17 3.30
N GLN A 28 8.39 -3.44 3.69
CA GLN A 28 9.46 -4.35 3.24
C GLN A 28 9.50 -4.50 1.72
N ARG A 29 8.36 -4.34 1.03
CA ARG A 29 8.28 -4.46 -0.43
C ARG A 29 8.63 -3.17 -1.18
N TRP A 30 8.30 -2.02 -0.59
CA TRP A 30 8.28 -0.74 -1.31
C TRP A 30 9.23 0.32 -0.74
N VAL A 31 9.79 0.10 0.44
CA VAL A 31 10.84 0.96 1.01
C VAL A 31 12.20 0.38 0.65
N GLU A 32 13.03 1.20 0.00
CA GLU A 32 14.38 0.80 -0.44
C GLU A 32 15.38 0.68 0.72
N ILE A 33 15.15 1.43 1.80
CA ILE A 33 15.99 1.40 3.00
C ILE A 33 15.78 0.05 3.71
N PRO A 34 16.85 -0.67 4.10
CA PRO A 34 16.74 -1.89 4.88
C PRO A 34 16.10 -1.68 6.27
N PRO A 35 15.36 -2.66 6.81
CA PRO A 35 14.72 -2.54 8.13
C PRO A 35 15.67 -2.19 9.30
N GLU A 36 16.93 -2.64 9.21
CA GLU A 36 17.96 -2.44 10.24
C GLU A 36 18.58 -1.03 10.19
N GLU A 37 18.36 -0.27 9.11
CA GLU A 37 18.99 1.02 8.92
C GLU A 37 18.22 2.16 9.59
N ARG A 38 18.99 3.13 10.13
CA ARG A 38 18.42 4.36 10.67
C ARG A 38 17.67 5.10 9.56
N GLY A 39 16.39 5.35 9.78
CA GLY A 39 15.53 6.05 8.82
C GLY A 39 14.49 5.17 8.17
N TYR A 40 14.60 3.84 8.30
CA TYR A 40 13.60 2.90 7.80
C TYR A 40 12.19 3.26 8.24
N ARG A 41 12.00 3.50 9.55
CA ARG A 41 10.68 3.86 10.10
C ARG A 41 10.12 5.15 9.49
N LYS A 42 10.98 6.15 9.25
CA LYS A 42 10.55 7.42 8.64
C LYS A 42 10.12 7.20 7.18
N ALA A 43 10.86 6.38 6.44
CA ALA A 43 10.52 6.02 5.06
C ALA A 43 9.25 5.17 4.98
N CYS A 44 9.06 4.23 5.90
CA CYS A 44 7.81 3.51 6.11
C CYS A 44 6.63 4.48 6.26
N ILE A 45 6.73 5.45 7.17
CA ILE A 45 5.67 6.42 7.41
C ILE A 45 5.35 7.21 6.13
N ALA A 46 6.37 7.62 5.37
CA ALA A 46 6.17 8.32 4.10
C ALA A 46 5.46 7.45 3.05
N ALA A 47 5.92 6.21 2.87
CA ALA A 47 5.33 5.27 1.92
C ALA A 47 3.88 4.91 2.27
N LEU A 48 3.58 4.72 3.57
CA LEU A 48 2.22 4.46 4.05
C LEU A 48 1.33 5.69 3.91
N ALA A 49 1.84 6.89 4.17
CA ALA A 49 1.10 8.13 3.97
C ALA A 49 0.72 8.33 2.49
N GLU A 50 1.65 8.04 1.57
CA GLU A 50 1.37 8.07 0.13
C GLU A 50 0.32 7.03 -0.28
N ALA A 51 0.48 5.78 0.18
CA ALA A 51 -0.42 4.68 -0.17
C ALA A 51 -1.85 4.87 0.34
N THR A 52 -2.00 5.49 1.51
CA THR A 52 -3.30 5.64 2.20
C THR A 52 -3.91 7.03 2.08
N ALA A 53 -3.18 7.99 1.51
CA ALA A 53 -3.51 9.41 1.50
C ALA A 53 -3.77 10.03 2.90
N LEU A 54 -3.24 9.40 3.96
CA LEU A 54 -3.31 9.89 5.33
C LEU A 54 -2.09 10.72 5.69
N SER A 55 -2.22 11.56 6.73
CA SER A 55 -1.10 12.37 7.18
C SER A 55 0.00 11.49 7.81
N PRO A 56 1.30 11.81 7.62
CA PRO A 56 2.40 11.12 8.29
C PRO A 56 2.25 11.07 9.82
N ARG A 57 1.64 12.11 10.40
CA ARG A 57 1.31 12.17 11.82
C ARG A 57 0.31 11.08 12.21
N THR A 58 -0.78 10.94 11.46
CA THR A 58 -1.79 9.88 11.67
C THR A 58 -1.15 8.49 11.62
N ILE A 59 -0.29 8.23 10.62
CA ILE A 59 0.42 6.95 10.50
C ILE A 59 1.35 6.73 11.70
N ASN A 60 2.08 7.77 12.11
CA ASN A 60 2.99 7.68 13.25
C ASN A 60 2.26 7.33 14.56
N ASP A 61 1.02 7.77 14.72
CA ASP A 61 0.20 7.53 15.91
C ASP A 61 -0.34 6.09 15.98
N TRP A 62 -0.17 5.28 14.94
CA TRP A 62 -0.56 3.87 14.93
C TRP A 62 0.33 2.96 15.79
N GLY A 63 1.45 3.48 16.29
CA GLY A 63 2.37 2.75 17.16
C GLY A 63 3.71 2.43 16.52
N ALA A 64 4.51 1.63 17.23
CA ALA A 64 5.85 1.27 16.77
C ALA A 64 5.79 0.29 15.58
N ASN A 65 4.85 -0.66 15.64
CA ASN A 65 4.63 -1.69 14.63
C ASN A 65 3.32 -1.46 13.87
N PHE A 66 2.80 -0.24 13.93
CA PHE A 66 1.52 0.17 13.33
C PHE A 66 0.29 -0.55 13.88
N GLU A 67 0.37 -1.19 15.04
CA GLU A 67 -0.65 -2.09 15.59
C GLU A 67 -2.05 -1.46 15.77
N ARG A 68 -2.14 -0.12 15.88
CA ARG A 68 -3.40 0.62 16.02
C ARG A 68 -3.96 1.11 14.68
N ARG A 69 -3.44 0.63 13.53
CA ARG A 69 -4.00 0.97 12.22
C ARG A 69 -5.47 0.51 12.13
N PRO A 70 -6.38 1.32 11.55
CA PRO A 70 -7.73 0.86 11.22
C PRO A 70 -7.74 -0.32 10.25
N ASP A 71 -8.68 -1.26 10.39
CA ASP A 71 -8.72 -2.50 9.58
C ASP A 71 -8.84 -2.25 8.07
N HIS A 72 -9.51 -1.18 7.65
CA HIS A 72 -9.64 -0.83 6.24
C HIS A 72 -8.28 -0.52 5.58
N VAL A 73 -7.27 -0.11 6.36
CA VAL A 73 -5.92 0.20 5.86
C VAL A 73 -5.30 -1.01 5.18
N LEU A 74 -5.50 -2.22 5.71
CA LEU A 74 -4.93 -3.45 5.14
C LEU A 74 -5.37 -3.67 3.69
N HIS A 75 -6.60 -3.29 3.38
CA HIS A 75 -7.19 -3.38 2.05
C HIS A 75 -6.63 -2.29 1.12
N VAL A 76 -6.47 -1.07 1.65
CA VAL A 76 -5.87 0.05 0.91
C VAL A 76 -4.42 -0.25 0.54
N LEU A 77 -3.64 -0.80 1.48
CA LEU A 77 -2.26 -1.20 1.22
C LEU A 77 -2.18 -2.33 0.19
N ARG A 78 -3.12 -3.27 0.20
CA ARG A 78 -3.18 -4.30 -0.84
C ARG A 78 -3.45 -3.71 -2.23
N MET A 79 -4.38 -2.76 -2.33
CA MET A 79 -4.63 -2.04 -3.59
C MET A 79 -3.38 -1.29 -4.06
N ALA A 80 -2.72 -0.55 -3.17
CA ALA A 80 -1.50 0.18 -3.48
C ALA A 80 -0.37 -0.76 -3.94
N ASP A 81 -0.20 -1.91 -3.27
CA ASP A 81 0.77 -2.95 -3.63
C ASP A 81 0.53 -3.47 -5.06
N MET A 82 -0.72 -3.77 -5.41
CA MET A 82 -1.08 -4.19 -6.77
C MET A 82 -0.80 -3.10 -7.80
N LEU A 83 -1.15 -1.85 -7.51
CA LEU A 83 -0.89 -0.72 -8.40
C LEU A 83 0.62 -0.52 -8.64
N ASN A 84 1.43 -0.63 -7.59
CA ASN A 84 2.88 -0.51 -7.70
C ASN A 84 3.52 -1.67 -8.48
N GLN A 85 2.99 -2.90 -8.33
CA GLN A 85 3.41 -4.03 -9.17
C GLN A 85 3.09 -3.79 -10.65
N ILE A 86 1.88 -3.30 -10.94
CA ILE A 86 1.48 -2.94 -12.32
C ILE A 86 2.40 -1.84 -12.86
N ARG A 87 2.70 -0.81 -12.07
CA ARG A 87 3.63 0.25 -12.46
C ARG A 87 5.01 -0.30 -12.82
N LYS A 88 5.56 -1.23 -12.03
CA LYS A 88 6.83 -1.91 -12.35
C LYS A 88 6.80 -2.74 -13.63
N ILE A 89 5.65 -3.33 -13.99
CA ILE A 89 5.49 -4.13 -15.21
C ILE A 89 5.33 -3.22 -16.44
N VAL A 90 4.52 -2.18 -16.33
CA VAL A 90 4.08 -1.35 -17.46
C VAL A 90 5.08 -0.24 -17.76
N LEU A 91 5.74 0.32 -16.74
CA LEU A 91 6.74 1.36 -16.91
C LEU A 91 8.13 0.72 -16.94
N PRO A 92 8.86 0.80 -18.06
CA PRO A 92 10.26 0.39 -18.11
C PRO A 92 11.09 1.13 -17.03
N PRO A 93 12.21 0.56 -16.57
CA PRO A 93 13.08 1.19 -15.56
C PRO A 93 13.52 2.61 -15.94
N ASP A 94 13.61 2.88 -17.24
CA ASP A 94 14.09 4.15 -17.81
C ASP A 94 12.97 5.20 -17.96
N TYR A 95 11.76 4.90 -17.48
CA TYR A 95 10.64 5.84 -17.57
C TYR A 95 10.79 6.95 -16.53
N PRO A 96 10.80 8.24 -16.94
CA PRO A 96 11.02 9.34 -16.03
C PRO A 96 9.87 9.42 -15.00
N GLN A 97 10.21 9.15 -13.74
CA GLN A 97 9.36 9.42 -12.58
C GLN A 97 9.46 10.94 -12.33
N LYS A 98 8.37 11.69 -12.54
CA LYS A 98 8.32 13.13 -12.25
C LYS A 98 8.28 13.41 -10.76
#